data_AF-A0A8H5UFN9-F1
#
_entry.id   AF-A0A8H5UFN9-F1
#
_cell.length_a   1.000
_cell.length_b   1.000
_cell.length_c   1.000
_cell.angle_alpha   90.00
_cell.angle_beta   90.00
_cell.angle_gamma   90.00
#
_symmetry.space_group_name_H-M   'P 1'
#
loop_
_entity.id
_entity.type
_entity.pdbx_description
1 polymer ?
#
loop_
_entity_poly.entity_id
_entity_poly.type
_entity_poly.pdbx_seq_one_letter_code
_entity_poly.pdbx_strand_id
1 'polypeptide(L)'
;MLSELRQDKSKLLNLPSEILAEIVKELRFIHVPLSAEYPNVKTERESHENLKSLRLAHRTFADRDDLNNILFSNICLEPTRAGLTSLQRGDFSRVAQHVHSVTFTTPPSWALPYKAYEKILRSSQESSVLFWPEGLKSAYDAYISGAKDTQALLEDTEGELKQAWTEILKTLGDRLEKVKLLSYDCENIRQVKYLDAIGKEDTGMPWQLPRHDHQEDKWAHFELRNENSEPTVEYYCKQATAVAGDKLIAMVFTCLAASAVAIPNLNIELLMTGDVECNDIPGWEDLDFSKLKVLHISPEIPSGENGLVERHLWGMSNSHAETMKIKAGDFCHDLLDKCHYSIQHFAYGIDQVGKGVLCWPTRKPSHGFPELIHLTQKGNIFPQALAHWLLHLKSLQHLEVSGKVCRGPADIDWRFVLSAIREHPNVSGESPKGLRVDFDDLHMEGSVSYSGVICKDGSIATKRHERDMSLEHWRDMNYGMEAHFYGEMSLGENKALLYRMGQWEPRDEEDDSDS
;
A
#
# COMPACT_ATOMS: atom_id res chain seq x y z
N MET A 1 57.78 21.96 15.21
CA MET A 1 56.92 20.75 15.06
C MET A 1 55.45 20.99 15.46
N LEU A 2 54.91 22.22 15.33
CA LEU A 2 53.47 22.52 15.53
C LEU A 2 52.85 23.17 14.27
N SER A 3 53.63 23.26 13.18
CA SER A 3 53.25 23.89 11.91
C SER A 3 52.90 22.90 10.79
N GLU A 4 53.18 21.61 10.97
CA GLU A 4 52.92 20.57 9.95
C GLU A 4 51.62 19.78 10.18
N LEU A 5 51.04 19.86 11.38
CA LEU A 5 49.76 19.22 11.72
C LEU A 5 48.51 20.01 11.28
N ARG A 6 48.67 21.12 10.55
CA ARG A 6 47.56 21.92 9.98
C ARG A 6 47.29 21.64 8.50
N GLN A 7 48.10 20.80 7.83
CA GLN A 7 47.97 20.54 6.39
C GLN A 7 47.07 19.35 6.03
N ASP A 8 46.53 18.62 7.00
CA ASP A 8 45.64 17.48 6.76
C ASP A 8 44.14 17.84 6.78
N LYS A 9 43.80 19.10 6.43
CA LYS A 9 42.44 19.42 5.98
C LYS A 9 42.24 18.86 4.56
N SER A 10 42.11 17.53 4.54
CA SER A 10 41.39 16.69 3.59
C SER A 10 41.66 16.91 2.10
N LYS A 11 42.55 16.09 1.52
CA LYS A 11 42.67 15.86 0.07
C LYS A 11 41.32 15.53 -0.60
N LEU A 12 40.37 14.98 0.16
CA LEU A 12 39.01 14.67 -0.28
C LEU A 12 38.19 15.93 -0.62
N LEU A 13 38.41 17.06 0.06
CA LEU A 13 37.70 18.32 -0.25
C LEU A 13 38.18 18.99 -1.55
N ASN A 14 39.35 18.58 -2.06
CA ASN A 14 39.94 19.08 -3.30
C ASN A 14 39.64 18.17 -4.50
N LEU A 15 38.87 17.10 -4.31
CA LEU A 15 38.45 16.26 -5.43
C LEU A 15 37.47 17.02 -6.33
N PRO A 16 37.55 16.83 -7.66
CA PRO A 16 36.55 17.34 -8.58
C PRO A 16 35.13 16.92 -8.17
N SER A 17 34.17 17.81 -8.43
CA SER A 17 32.78 17.61 -8.06
C SER A 17 32.17 16.33 -8.63
N GLU A 18 32.62 15.92 -9.81
CA GLU A 18 32.22 14.70 -10.50
C GLU A 18 32.67 13.45 -9.75
N ILE A 19 33.91 13.43 -9.23
CA ILE A 19 34.45 12.31 -8.46
C ILE A 19 33.73 12.19 -7.11
N LEU A 20 33.45 13.33 -6.47
CA LEU A 20 32.68 13.35 -5.23
C LEU A 20 31.25 12.85 -5.43
N ALA A 21 30.64 13.13 -6.59
CA ALA A 21 29.30 12.63 -6.91
C ALA A 21 29.29 11.11 -7.10
N GLU A 22 30.31 10.54 -7.74
CA GLU A 22 30.46 9.07 -7.82
C GLU A 22 30.70 8.45 -6.44
N ILE A 23 31.51 9.07 -5.58
CA ILE A 23 31.68 8.61 -4.20
C ILE A 23 30.34 8.60 -3.45
N VAL A 24 29.52 9.64 -3.61
CA VAL A 24 28.18 9.72 -3.00
C VAL A 24 27.27 8.61 -3.52
N LYS A 25 27.32 8.29 -4.83
CA LYS A 25 26.55 7.17 -5.39
C LYS A 25 26.98 5.82 -4.84
N GLU A 26 28.28 5.57 -4.70
CA GLU A 26 28.82 4.32 -4.18
C GLU A 26 28.52 4.15 -2.68
N LEU A 27 28.62 5.23 -1.90
CA LEU A 27 28.34 5.22 -0.46
C LEU A 27 26.86 5.00 -0.13
N ARG A 28 25.97 5.04 -1.13
CA ARG A 28 24.57 4.68 -1.03
C ARG A 28 24.38 3.18 -0.74
N PHE A 29 25.39 2.35 -1.03
CA PHE A 29 25.30 0.91 -0.86
C PHE A 29 26.21 0.41 0.27
N ILE A 30 25.70 -0.53 1.06
CA ILE A 30 26.46 -1.32 2.03
C ILE A 30 26.40 -2.78 1.64
N HIS A 31 27.48 -3.50 1.90
CA HIS A 31 27.52 -4.94 1.65
C HIS A 31 27.02 -5.69 2.88
N VAL A 32 25.89 -6.38 2.74
CA VAL A 32 25.25 -7.14 3.81
C VAL A 32 25.25 -8.63 3.43
N PRO A 33 25.50 -9.55 4.37
CA PRO A 33 25.39 -10.97 4.07
C PRO A 33 23.99 -11.35 3.57
N LEU A 34 23.90 -12.22 2.57
CA LEU A 34 22.65 -12.66 1.95
C LEU A 34 21.70 -13.29 2.98
N SER A 35 22.24 -14.12 3.88
CA SER A 35 21.52 -14.69 5.02
C SER A 35 22.50 -15.12 6.11
N ALA A 36 21.98 -15.44 7.30
CA ALA A 36 22.77 -16.02 8.39
C ALA A 36 23.41 -17.37 8.01
N GLU A 37 22.79 -18.11 7.09
CA GLU A 37 23.27 -19.41 6.60
C GLU A 37 24.37 -19.27 5.53
N TYR A 38 24.41 -18.14 4.81
CA TYR A 38 25.40 -17.85 3.78
C TYR A 38 26.13 -16.51 4.02
N PRO A 39 26.91 -16.40 5.12
CA PRO A 39 27.51 -15.13 5.53
C PRO A 39 28.56 -14.60 4.54
N ASN A 40 29.10 -15.48 3.70
CA ASN A 40 30.16 -15.17 2.73
C ASN A 40 29.61 -14.60 1.41
N VAL A 41 28.32 -14.76 1.13
CA VAL A 41 27.68 -14.16 -0.05
C VAL A 41 27.19 -12.78 0.36
N LYS A 42 27.85 -11.74 -0.16
CA LYS A 42 27.48 -10.35 0.13
C LYS A 42 26.53 -9.85 -0.94
N THR A 43 25.45 -9.22 -0.51
CA THR A 43 24.52 -8.47 -1.36
C THR A 43 24.66 -6.99 -1.06
N GLU A 44 24.55 -6.17 -2.10
CA GLU A 44 24.48 -4.73 -1.93
C GLU A 44 23.08 -4.36 -1.43
N ARG A 45 23.03 -3.69 -0.29
CA ARG A 45 21.83 -3.12 0.28
C ARG A 45 21.97 -1.61 0.31
N GLU A 46 20.94 -0.92 -0.13
CA GLU A 46 20.89 0.54 -0.04
C GLU A 46 20.84 0.99 1.44
N SER A 47 21.68 1.94 1.83
CA SER A 47 21.71 2.52 3.17
C SER A 47 22.17 3.98 3.13
N HIS A 48 21.46 4.84 3.86
CA HIS A 48 21.77 6.27 3.95
C HIS A 48 22.73 6.62 5.10
N GLU A 49 23.16 5.66 5.92
CA GLU A 49 23.95 5.93 7.13
C GLU A 49 25.35 6.48 6.82
N ASN A 50 26.01 5.94 5.79
CA ASN A 50 27.30 6.46 5.33
C ASN A 50 27.16 7.88 4.77
N LEU A 51 26.08 8.16 4.05
CA LEU A 51 25.76 9.48 3.49
C LEU A 51 25.46 10.52 4.58
N LYS A 52 24.69 10.14 5.62
CA LYS A 52 24.45 10.99 6.79
C LYS A 52 25.76 11.33 7.51
N SER A 53 26.61 10.32 7.72
CA SER A 53 27.92 10.50 8.37
C SER A 53 28.82 11.42 7.56
N LEU A 54 28.84 11.26 6.23
CA LEU A 54 29.57 12.13 5.31
C LEU A 54 29.08 13.58 5.39
N ARG A 55 27.75 13.77 5.41
CA ARG A 55 27.12 15.09 5.54
C ARG A 55 27.54 15.81 6.83
N LEU A 56 27.61 15.06 7.94
CA LEU A 56 28.00 15.60 9.26
C LEU A 56 29.51 15.86 9.37
N ALA A 57 30.34 15.22 8.54
CA ALA A 57 31.79 15.34 8.63
C ALA A 57 32.32 16.72 8.21
N HIS A 58 31.67 17.42 7.26
CA HIS A 58 32.13 18.74 6.83
C HIS A 58 31.02 19.56 6.15
N ARG A 59 31.09 20.90 6.29
CA ARG A 59 30.12 21.84 5.69
C ARG A 59 30.01 21.72 4.17
N THR A 60 31.13 21.48 3.49
CA THR A 60 31.15 21.25 2.03
C THR A 60 30.27 20.07 1.62
N PHE A 61 30.24 18.99 2.39
CA PHE A 61 29.35 17.86 2.13
C PHE A 61 27.91 18.18 2.57
N ALA A 62 27.72 18.95 3.63
CA ALA A 62 26.39 19.40 4.07
C ALA A 62 25.65 20.25 3.02
N ASP A 63 26.40 21.05 2.25
CA ASP A 63 25.87 21.98 1.25
C ASP A 63 25.86 21.39 -0.18
N ARG A 64 26.08 20.07 -0.35
CA ARG A 64 26.16 19.41 -1.66
C ARG A 64 24.79 18.93 -2.16
N ASP A 65 24.42 19.36 -3.36
CA ASP A 65 23.12 19.06 -3.98
C ASP A 65 22.92 17.58 -4.29
N ASP A 66 23.94 16.89 -4.79
CA ASP A 66 23.91 15.45 -5.10
C ASP A 66 23.65 14.61 -3.84
N LEU A 67 24.32 14.94 -2.74
CA LEU A 67 24.12 14.27 -1.46
C LEU A 67 22.74 14.57 -0.88
N ASN A 68 22.33 15.85 -0.89
CA ASN A 68 21.05 16.27 -0.34
C ASN A 68 19.87 15.76 -1.18
N ASN A 69 19.99 15.66 -2.50
CA ASN A 69 18.99 15.05 -3.38
C ASN A 69 18.73 13.58 -3.03
N ILE A 70 19.75 12.83 -2.62
CA ILE A 70 19.57 11.43 -2.20
C ILE A 70 18.96 11.38 -0.80
N LEU A 71 19.55 12.11 0.15
CA LEU A 71 19.17 12.06 1.57
C LEU A 71 17.79 12.63 1.86
N PHE A 72 17.36 13.65 1.12
CA PHE A 72 16.13 14.40 1.37
C PHE A 72 15.10 14.24 0.26
N SER A 73 15.31 13.36 -0.74
CA SER A 73 14.30 13.08 -1.78
C SER A 73 12.93 12.76 -1.18
N ASN A 74 12.93 12.02 -0.07
CA ASN A 74 11.77 11.75 0.76
C ASN A 74 12.03 12.17 2.20
N ILE A 75 11.10 12.91 2.80
CA ILE A 75 11.12 13.19 4.25
C ILE A 75 10.00 12.43 4.96
N CYS A 76 10.20 12.16 6.24
CA CYS A 76 9.20 11.55 7.10
C CYS A 76 8.68 12.58 8.10
N LEU A 77 7.35 12.72 8.18
CA LEU A 77 6.68 13.55 9.18
C LEU A 77 5.94 12.65 10.16
N GLU A 78 6.28 12.79 11.44
CA GLU A 78 5.69 11.99 12.51
C GLU A 78 4.66 12.82 13.29
N PRO A 79 3.46 12.28 13.57
CA PRO A 79 2.40 12.97 14.33
C PRO A 79 2.68 13.03 15.84
N THR A 80 3.93 12.87 16.27
CA THR A 80 4.31 12.79 17.69
C THR A 80 4.82 14.13 18.21
N ARG A 81 4.76 14.32 19.53
CA ARG A 81 5.35 15.48 20.22
C ARG A 81 6.83 15.66 19.91
N ALA A 82 7.58 14.55 19.85
CA ALA A 82 9.00 14.56 19.51
C ALA A 82 9.25 14.95 18.05
N GLY A 83 8.44 14.43 17.12
CA GLY A 83 8.47 14.81 15.71
C GLY A 83 8.21 16.30 15.51
N LEU A 84 7.13 16.81 16.12
CA LEU A 84 6.79 18.24 16.07
C LEU A 84 7.90 19.13 16.64
N THR A 85 8.44 18.78 17.80
CA THR A 85 9.53 19.54 18.43
C THR A 85 10.78 19.57 17.56
N SER A 86 11.08 18.45 16.87
CA SER A 86 12.22 18.35 15.96
C SER A 86 12.03 19.24 14.74
N LEU A 87 10.82 19.28 14.17
CA LEU A 87 10.47 20.17 13.06
C LEU A 87 10.58 21.65 13.46
N GLN A 88 10.02 22.03 14.61
CA GLN A 88 10.04 23.41 15.10
C GLN A 88 11.44 23.94 15.44
N ARG A 89 12.37 23.04 15.80
CA ARG A 89 13.78 23.40 16.07
C ARG A 89 14.65 23.46 14.82
N GLY A 90 14.23 22.79 13.74
CA GLY A 90 15.01 22.66 12.51
C GLY A 90 14.72 23.77 11.49
N ASP A 91 15.75 24.21 10.78
CA ASP A 91 15.57 25.06 9.59
C ASP A 91 15.39 24.18 8.34
N PHE A 92 14.13 23.99 7.95
CA PHE A 92 13.76 23.18 6.79
C PHE A 92 14.09 23.84 5.44
N SER A 93 14.23 25.16 5.40
CA SER A 93 14.39 25.93 4.16
C SER A 93 15.59 25.49 3.32
N ARG A 94 16.67 25.05 3.98
CA ARG A 94 17.92 24.62 3.33
C ARG A 94 17.80 23.30 2.57
N VAL A 95 16.87 22.44 2.96
CA VAL A 95 16.71 21.11 2.36
C VAL A 95 15.46 21.00 1.49
N ALA A 96 14.50 21.93 1.66
CA ALA A 96 13.21 21.92 0.96
C ALA A 96 13.32 21.80 -0.57
N GLN A 97 14.39 22.33 -1.18
CA GLN A 97 14.61 22.22 -2.63
C GLN A 97 14.92 20.81 -3.14
N HIS A 98 15.32 19.91 -2.25
CA HIS A 98 15.69 18.53 -2.57
C HIS A 98 14.55 17.55 -2.29
N VAL A 99 13.45 18.01 -1.69
CA VAL A 99 12.34 17.18 -1.23
C VAL A 99 11.27 17.09 -2.32
N HIS A 100 11.01 15.87 -2.78
CA HIS A 100 10.02 15.56 -3.82
C HIS A 100 8.90 14.67 -3.29
N SER A 101 9.11 14.01 -2.14
CA SER A 101 8.17 13.10 -1.52
C SER A 101 8.07 13.36 -0.02
N VAL A 102 6.85 13.23 0.53
CA VAL A 102 6.60 13.29 1.97
C VAL A 102 5.88 12.01 2.39
N THR A 103 6.44 11.32 3.38
CA THR A 103 5.78 10.20 4.06
C THR A 103 5.28 10.65 5.42
N PHE A 104 3.98 10.53 5.66
CA PHE A 104 3.40 10.67 6.98
C PHE A 104 3.42 9.31 7.66
N THR A 105 4.16 9.21 8.76
CA THR A 105 4.37 7.93 9.44
C THR A 105 3.18 7.55 10.30
N THR A 106 3.02 6.24 10.48
CA THR A 106 1.98 5.69 11.34
C THR A 106 2.11 6.21 12.78
N PRO A 107 1.01 6.70 13.40
CA PRO A 107 1.02 7.10 14.80
C PRO A 107 0.98 5.88 15.74
N PRO A 108 1.51 5.97 16.97
CA PRO A 108 1.21 5.00 18.02
C PRO A 108 -0.31 4.93 18.28
N SER A 109 -0.82 3.71 18.45
CA SER A 109 -2.24 3.47 18.69
C SER A 109 -2.63 3.65 20.15
N TRP A 110 -3.57 4.56 20.40
CA TRP A 110 -4.19 4.77 21.71
C TRP A 110 -5.24 3.72 22.07
N ALA A 111 -5.56 2.80 21.14
CA ALA A 111 -6.52 1.71 21.35
C ALA A 111 -5.85 0.34 21.53
N LEU A 112 -4.52 0.25 21.51
CA LEU A 112 -3.80 -1.01 21.67
C LEU A 112 -3.90 -1.54 23.11
N PRO A 113 -4.54 -2.70 23.37
CA PRO A 113 -4.66 -3.23 24.72
C PRO A 113 -3.31 -3.74 25.26
N TYR A 114 -3.13 -3.68 26.58
CA TYR A 114 -1.92 -4.20 27.26
C TYR A 114 -1.55 -5.64 26.84
N LYS A 115 -2.53 -6.55 26.76
CA LYS A 115 -2.30 -7.95 26.37
C LYS A 115 -1.74 -8.07 24.95
N ALA A 116 -2.21 -7.22 24.04
CA ALA A 116 -1.74 -7.18 22.65
C ALA A 116 -0.32 -6.58 22.58
N TYR A 117 -0.09 -5.47 23.28
CA TYR A 117 1.23 -4.86 23.43
C TYR A 117 2.27 -5.86 23.98
N GLU A 118 1.92 -6.58 25.04
CA GLU A 118 2.75 -7.62 25.63
C GLU A 118 3.10 -8.72 24.61
N LYS A 119 2.11 -9.18 23.83
CA LYS A 119 2.33 -10.22 22.82
C LYS A 119 3.27 -9.75 21.72
N ILE A 120 3.10 -8.51 21.23
CA ILE A 120 3.99 -7.90 20.25
C ILE A 120 5.42 -7.84 20.80
N LEU A 121 5.59 -7.31 22.02
CA LEU A 121 6.91 -7.22 22.66
C LEU A 121 7.57 -8.58 22.88
N ARG A 122 6.83 -9.62 23.24
CA ARG A 122 7.40 -10.96 23.49
C ARG A 122 7.84 -11.68 22.22
N SER A 123 7.25 -11.33 21.07
CA SER A 123 7.52 -11.95 19.77
C SER A 123 8.69 -11.34 18.99
N SER A 124 9.18 -10.16 19.37
CA SER A 124 10.33 -9.57 18.71
C SER A 124 11.62 -10.35 19.02
N GLN A 125 12.35 -10.77 17.99
CA GLN A 125 13.59 -11.58 18.11
C GLN A 125 14.69 -10.92 18.95
N GLU A 126 14.63 -9.60 19.16
CA GLU A 126 15.61 -8.82 19.93
C GLU A 126 15.23 -8.62 21.43
N SER A 127 14.03 -9.04 21.88
CA SER A 127 13.48 -8.65 23.18
C SER A 127 13.30 -9.76 24.21
N SER A 128 13.49 -11.03 23.82
CA SER A 128 13.21 -12.19 24.70
C SER A 128 14.02 -12.21 26.00
N VAL A 129 15.02 -11.33 26.11
CA VAL A 129 15.94 -11.22 27.26
C VAL A 129 15.63 -10.06 28.23
N LEU A 130 14.76 -9.08 27.90
CA LEU A 130 14.84 -7.76 28.56
C LEU A 130 13.65 -7.23 29.39
N PHE A 131 12.49 -7.87 29.44
CA PHE A 131 11.33 -7.30 30.15
C PHE A 131 10.86 -8.14 31.35
N TRP A 132 11.25 -7.73 32.56
CA TRP A 132 10.60 -8.17 33.80
C TRP A 132 9.14 -7.66 33.84
N PRO A 133 8.18 -8.37 34.47
CA PRO A 133 6.76 -7.98 34.47
C PRO A 133 6.48 -6.54 34.88
N GLU A 134 7.22 -6.00 35.86
CA GLU A 134 7.10 -4.61 36.32
C GLU A 134 7.60 -3.59 35.27
N GLY A 135 8.61 -3.97 34.48
CA GLY A 135 9.13 -3.17 33.38
C GLY A 135 8.18 -3.12 32.18
N LEU A 136 7.45 -4.21 31.92
CA LEU A 136 6.50 -4.28 30.80
C LEU A 136 5.28 -3.36 31.02
N LYS A 137 4.76 -3.33 32.26
CA LYS A 137 3.67 -2.42 32.63
C LYS A 137 4.10 -0.96 32.51
N SER A 138 5.27 -0.61 33.04
CA SER A 138 5.81 0.75 32.95
C SER A 138 6.04 1.18 31.49
N ALA A 139 6.52 0.27 30.63
CA ALA A 139 6.70 0.52 29.20
C ALA A 139 5.35 0.74 28.49
N TYR A 140 4.32 -0.05 28.82
CA TYR A 140 2.98 0.16 28.28
C TYR A 140 2.38 1.49 28.74
N ASP A 141 2.54 1.87 30.01
CA ASP A 141 2.07 3.14 30.53
C ASP A 141 2.73 4.33 29.81
N ALA A 142 4.03 4.23 29.50
CA ALA A 142 4.74 5.21 28.69
C ALA A 142 4.23 5.25 27.24
N TYR A 143 4.07 4.08 26.60
CA TYR A 143 3.53 3.97 25.24
C TYR A 143 2.13 4.58 25.14
N ILE A 144 1.21 4.22 26.04
CA ILE A 144 -0.18 4.69 25.96
C ILE A 144 -0.28 6.19 26.27
N SER A 145 0.61 6.73 27.12
CA SER A 145 0.71 8.18 27.34
C SER A 145 1.12 8.89 26.05
N GLY A 146 2.19 8.43 25.39
CA GLY A 146 2.62 9.01 24.11
C GLY A 146 1.58 8.87 22.99
N ALA A 147 0.84 7.75 22.98
CA ALA A 147 -0.25 7.52 22.05
C ALA A 147 -1.43 8.48 22.26
N LYS A 148 -1.79 8.78 23.51
CA LYS A 148 -2.84 9.76 23.84
C LYS A 148 -2.42 11.19 23.52
N ASP A 149 -1.16 11.53 23.74
CA ASP A 149 -0.63 12.85 23.34
C ASP A 149 -0.69 13.01 21.81
N THR A 150 -0.36 11.95 21.07
CA THR A 150 -0.49 11.89 19.61
C THR A 150 -1.95 12.00 19.17
N GLN A 151 -2.87 11.33 19.86
CA GLN A 151 -4.31 11.46 19.62
C GLN A 151 -4.75 12.92 19.75
N ALA A 152 -4.37 13.60 20.83
CA ALA A 152 -4.72 15.00 21.06
C ALA A 152 -4.17 15.92 19.97
N LEU A 153 -2.94 15.67 19.49
CA LEU A 153 -2.34 16.42 18.37
C LEU A 153 -3.10 16.22 17.04
N LEU A 154 -3.58 15.00 16.78
CA LEU A 154 -4.32 14.68 15.56
C LEU A 154 -5.79 15.14 15.61
N GLU A 155 -6.37 15.26 16.80
CA GLU A 155 -7.74 15.75 16.99
C GLU A 155 -7.83 17.29 17.00
N ASP A 156 -6.74 18.00 17.31
CA ASP A 156 -6.68 19.46 17.28
C ASP A 156 -6.46 20.00 15.84
N THR A 157 -7.57 20.22 15.14
CA THR A 157 -7.62 20.67 13.74
C THR A 157 -7.24 22.14 13.55
N GLU A 158 -6.88 22.88 14.61
CA GLU A 158 -6.30 24.23 14.55
C GLU A 158 -4.95 24.33 15.28
N GLY A 159 -4.44 23.19 15.74
CA GLY A 159 -3.28 23.09 16.60
C GLY A 159 -1.95 23.31 15.90
N GLU A 160 -0.91 23.25 16.71
CA GLU A 160 0.51 23.36 16.31
C GLU A 160 0.95 22.30 15.28
N LEU A 161 0.37 21.09 15.31
CA LEU A 161 0.71 20.04 14.35
C LEU A 161 0.27 20.44 12.94
N LYS A 162 -1.00 20.86 12.79
CA LYS A 162 -1.52 21.36 11.52
C LYS A 162 -0.69 22.53 11.01
N GLN A 163 -0.39 23.50 11.87
CA GLN A 163 0.38 24.68 11.49
C GLN A 163 1.76 24.29 10.94
N ALA A 164 2.51 23.47 11.67
CA ALA A 164 3.84 23.03 11.28
C ALA A 164 3.83 22.24 9.95
N TRP A 165 2.91 21.28 9.81
CA TRP A 165 2.81 20.48 8.58
C TRP A 165 2.34 21.31 7.39
N THR A 166 1.38 22.21 7.59
CA THR A 166 0.91 23.14 6.55
C THR A 166 2.05 24.04 6.06
N GLU A 167 2.87 24.58 6.96
CA GLU A 167 4.03 25.41 6.60
C GLU A 167 5.07 24.63 5.80
N ILE A 168 5.35 23.37 6.19
CA ILE A 168 6.26 22.49 5.44
C ILE A 168 5.71 22.25 4.03
N LEU A 169 4.44 21.86 3.91
CA LEU A 169 3.81 21.62 2.61
C LEU A 169 3.85 22.88 1.74
N LYS A 170 3.48 24.05 2.28
CA LYS A 170 3.59 25.35 1.58
C LYS A 170 5.01 25.63 1.12
N THR A 171 6.01 25.33 1.95
CA THR A 171 7.43 25.53 1.61
C THR A 171 7.84 24.63 0.45
N LEU A 172 7.32 23.40 0.37
CA LEU A 172 7.58 22.49 -0.75
C LEU A 172 6.90 22.97 -2.03
N GLY A 173 5.64 23.40 -1.94
CA GLY A 173 4.86 23.92 -3.06
C GLY A 173 4.73 22.90 -4.19
N ASP A 174 4.81 23.38 -5.44
CA ASP A 174 4.69 22.54 -6.65
C ASP A 174 5.81 21.50 -6.83
N ARG A 175 6.86 21.51 -6.00
CA ARG A 175 7.92 20.49 -6.02
C ARG A 175 7.47 19.16 -5.41
N LEU A 176 6.40 19.17 -4.63
CA LEU A 176 5.88 17.98 -3.99
C LEU A 176 5.24 17.06 -5.04
N GLU A 177 5.97 16.03 -5.46
CA GLU A 177 5.52 15.07 -6.45
C GLU A 177 4.72 13.92 -5.82
N LYS A 178 4.98 13.59 -4.55
CA LYS A 178 4.37 12.42 -3.92
C LYS A 178 4.06 12.61 -2.45
N VAL A 179 2.85 12.22 -2.06
CA VAL A 179 2.46 12.05 -0.65
C VAL A 179 2.19 10.58 -0.39
N LYS A 180 2.79 10.06 0.68
CA LYS A 180 2.53 8.72 1.20
C LYS A 180 1.93 8.83 2.60
N LEU A 181 0.84 8.12 2.83
CA LEU A 181 0.16 7.99 4.11
C LEU A 181 0.30 6.57 4.61
N LEU A 182 0.48 6.45 5.93
CA LEU A 182 0.34 5.18 6.66
C LEU A 182 1.25 4.11 6.11
N SER A 183 2.53 4.45 5.94
CA SER A 183 3.47 3.52 5.34
C SER A 183 3.53 2.23 6.16
N TYR A 184 2.95 1.14 5.65
CA TYR A 184 3.07 -0.18 6.26
C TYR A 184 4.42 -0.75 5.86
N ASP A 185 5.44 -0.13 6.44
CA ASP A 185 6.70 -0.79 6.59
C ASP A 185 6.90 -0.95 8.09
N CYS A 186 6.39 -2.07 8.62
CA CYS A 186 6.80 -2.52 9.95
C CYS A 186 8.33 -2.64 10.02
N GLU A 187 9.05 -2.58 8.86
CA GLU A 187 10.49 -2.35 8.71
C GLU A 187 11.02 -0.92 8.88
N ASN A 188 10.24 0.13 8.61
CA ASN A 188 10.67 1.52 8.75
C ASN A 188 10.13 2.22 10.00
N ILE A 189 9.11 1.67 10.67
CA ILE A 189 8.81 2.01 12.08
C ILE A 189 10.02 1.63 12.99
N ARG A 190 11.01 0.88 12.46
CA ARG A 190 12.13 0.24 13.19
C ARG A 190 13.36 1.11 13.49
N GLN A 191 13.27 2.42 13.57
CA GLN A 191 14.42 3.21 14.05
C GLN A 191 14.21 3.77 15.46
N VAL A 192 14.06 2.85 16.43
CA VAL A 192 14.75 3.08 17.70
C VAL A 192 16.23 2.77 17.46
N LYS A 193 17.00 3.77 17.02
CA LYS A 193 18.42 3.75 17.38
C LYS A 193 18.45 3.95 18.89
N TYR A 194 18.72 2.88 19.62
CA TYR A 194 18.89 2.89 21.07
C TYR A 194 20.09 3.74 21.56
N LEU A 195 20.58 4.71 20.79
CA LEU A 195 21.88 5.32 21.02
C LEU A 195 22.03 6.82 20.78
N ASP A 196 21.05 7.58 20.31
CA ASP A 196 21.25 9.03 20.16
C ASP A 196 20.20 9.86 20.92
N ALA A 197 20.56 10.13 22.18
CA ALA A 197 20.16 11.24 23.07
C ALA A 197 18.75 11.24 23.67
N ILE A 198 18.66 11.02 24.98
CA ILE A 198 18.28 12.00 26.05
C ILE A 198 18.47 11.29 27.41
N GLY A 199 19.09 11.96 28.39
CA GLY A 199 19.04 11.71 29.86
C GLY A 199 19.24 10.29 30.40
N LYS A 200 20.09 10.12 31.44
CA LYS A 200 20.19 8.87 32.22
C LYS A 200 18.86 8.38 32.84
N GLU A 201 17.80 9.18 32.81
CA GLU A 201 16.50 8.89 33.41
C GLU A 201 15.48 8.31 32.41
N ASP A 202 15.71 8.45 31.09
CA ASP A 202 14.79 7.96 30.04
C ASP A 202 15.37 6.79 29.22
N THR A 203 16.52 6.26 29.63
CA THR A 203 17.08 5.03 29.06
C THR A 203 16.14 3.84 29.30
N GLY A 204 15.45 3.38 28.26
CA GLY A 204 14.85 2.04 28.25
C GLY A 204 13.33 1.94 28.07
N MET A 205 12.60 3.05 27.87
CA MET A 205 11.14 3.01 27.69
C MET A 205 10.77 3.17 26.21
N PRO A 206 10.45 2.09 25.48
CA PRO A 206 10.09 2.19 24.07
C PRO A 206 8.74 2.91 23.90
N TRP A 207 8.78 4.14 23.37
CA TRP A 207 7.59 4.87 22.91
C TRP A 207 7.08 4.37 21.54
N GLN A 208 7.81 3.46 20.90
CA GLN A 208 7.46 2.79 19.64
C GLN A 208 7.61 1.28 19.79
N LEU A 209 6.74 0.50 19.13
CA LEU A 209 6.83 -0.96 19.13
C LEU A 209 8.15 -1.43 18.49
N PRO A 210 8.83 -2.45 19.05
CA PRO A 210 10.08 -2.95 18.52
C PRO A 210 9.91 -3.66 17.18
N ARG A 211 11.05 -3.86 16.49
CA ARG A 211 11.15 -4.72 15.31
C ARG A 211 10.64 -6.12 15.64
N HIS A 212 9.56 -6.54 15.00
CA HIS A 212 9.09 -7.91 15.01
C HIS A 212 9.18 -8.46 13.59
N ASP A 213 9.60 -9.72 13.46
CA ASP A 213 9.70 -10.43 12.19
C ASP A 213 8.44 -11.28 12.01
N HIS A 214 7.76 -11.11 10.89
CA HIS A 214 6.60 -11.94 10.53
C HIS A 214 7.02 -13.25 9.83
N GLN A 215 8.31 -13.62 9.85
CA GLN A 215 8.81 -14.83 9.21
C GLN A 215 8.11 -16.13 9.67
N GLU A 216 7.69 -16.23 10.93
CA GLU A 216 6.90 -17.39 11.40
C GLU A 216 5.47 -17.42 10.84
N ASP A 217 4.91 -16.27 10.47
CA ASP A 217 3.56 -16.16 9.86
C ASP A 217 3.59 -16.32 8.33
N LYS A 218 4.77 -16.23 7.68
CA LYS A 218 4.92 -16.51 6.23
C LYS A 218 4.61 -17.95 5.85
N TRP A 219 4.66 -18.90 6.78
CA TRP A 219 4.35 -20.31 6.55
C TRP A 219 3.09 -20.79 7.28
N ALA A 220 2.48 -19.96 8.13
CA ALA A 220 1.16 -20.22 8.73
C ALA A 220 0.00 -20.07 7.72
N HIS A 221 0.28 -20.38 6.46
CA HIS A 221 -0.70 -20.54 5.41
C HIS A 221 -1.52 -21.80 5.70
N PHE A 222 -2.82 -21.62 5.91
CA PHE A 222 -3.87 -22.64 5.77
C PHE A 222 -4.04 -23.70 6.86
N GLU A 223 -3.49 -23.56 8.07
CA GLU A 223 -4.06 -24.32 9.18
C GLU A 223 -5.31 -23.59 9.69
N LEU A 224 -6.46 -24.27 9.63
CA LEU A 224 -7.66 -23.91 10.38
C LEU A 224 -7.27 -23.88 11.86
N ARG A 225 -6.88 -22.70 12.37
CA ARG A 225 -6.67 -22.52 13.80
C ARG A 225 -8.03 -22.69 14.49
N ASN A 226 -8.03 -23.37 15.63
CA ASN A 226 -9.23 -23.58 16.43
C ASN A 226 -9.85 -22.23 16.81
N GLU A 227 -11.18 -22.16 16.90
CA GLU A 227 -11.94 -20.94 17.29
C GLU A 227 -11.51 -20.32 18.64
N ASN A 228 -10.73 -21.06 19.45
CA ASN A 228 -10.25 -20.66 20.78
C ASN A 228 -8.76 -20.26 20.82
N SER A 229 -8.13 -20.06 19.67
CA SER A 229 -6.72 -19.69 19.60
C SER A 229 -6.55 -18.20 20.05
N GLU A 230 -5.32 -17.67 20.22
CA GLU A 230 -5.12 -16.23 20.50
C GLU A 230 -4.58 -15.42 19.29
N PRO A 231 -5.12 -14.21 18.97
CA PRO A 231 -4.81 -13.48 17.73
C PRO A 231 -3.30 -13.29 17.46
N THR A 232 -2.89 -13.31 16.19
CA THR A 232 -1.47 -13.21 15.80
C THR A 232 -0.90 -11.83 16.15
N VAL A 233 0.44 -11.73 16.18
CA VAL A 233 1.12 -10.45 16.40
C VAL A 233 0.88 -9.50 15.24
N GLU A 234 0.89 -10.03 14.01
CA GLU A 234 0.57 -9.26 12.80
C GLU A 234 -0.82 -8.61 12.89
N TYR A 235 -1.82 -9.34 13.38
CA TYR A 235 -3.16 -8.80 13.62
C TYR A 235 -3.12 -7.59 14.55
N TYR A 236 -2.49 -7.73 15.73
CA TYR A 236 -2.45 -6.67 16.72
C TYR A 236 -1.72 -5.43 16.20
N CYS A 237 -0.66 -5.59 15.41
CA CYS A 237 0.05 -4.47 14.79
C CYS A 237 -0.81 -3.74 13.75
N LYS A 238 -1.52 -4.47 12.88
CA LYS A 238 -2.43 -3.87 11.89
C LYS A 238 -3.61 -3.17 12.54
N GLN A 239 -4.20 -3.79 13.56
CA GLN A 239 -5.33 -3.21 14.30
C GLN A 239 -4.92 -1.92 15.02
N ALA A 240 -3.72 -1.91 15.62
CA ALA A 240 -3.18 -0.72 16.26
C ALA A 240 -3.06 0.44 15.25
N THR A 241 -2.46 0.15 14.09
CA THR A 241 -2.20 1.12 13.01
C THR A 241 -3.51 1.66 12.40
N ALA A 242 -4.53 0.82 12.27
CA ALA A 242 -5.84 1.17 11.72
C ALA A 242 -6.53 2.32 12.47
N VAL A 243 -6.65 2.20 13.81
CA VAL A 243 -7.40 3.18 14.63
C VAL A 243 -6.75 4.58 14.58
N ALA A 244 -5.42 4.62 14.59
CA ALA A 244 -4.70 5.87 14.54
C ALA A 244 -4.62 6.46 13.11
N GLY A 245 -4.69 5.58 12.10
CA GLY A 245 -4.50 5.96 10.71
C GLY A 245 -5.61 6.83 10.16
N ASP A 246 -6.86 6.60 10.56
CA ASP A 246 -8.01 7.41 10.16
C ASP A 246 -7.86 8.88 10.57
N LYS A 247 -7.42 9.13 11.81
CA LYS A 247 -7.13 10.49 12.30
C LYS A 247 -5.94 11.12 11.57
N LEU A 248 -4.93 10.32 11.22
CA LEU A 248 -3.81 10.80 10.40
C LEU A 248 -4.28 11.24 9.02
N ILE A 249 -5.08 10.43 8.33
CA ILE A 249 -5.62 10.75 6.99
C ILE A 249 -6.36 12.09 7.04
N ALA A 250 -7.29 12.25 8.00
CA ALA A 250 -8.06 13.48 8.16
C ALA A 250 -7.15 14.70 8.41
N MET A 251 -6.15 14.58 9.30
CA MET A 251 -5.19 15.65 9.58
C MET A 251 -4.34 16.01 8.35
N VAL A 252 -3.84 15.02 7.60
CA VAL A 252 -3.03 15.29 6.40
C VAL A 252 -3.84 15.96 5.31
N PHE A 253 -5.08 15.51 5.07
CA PHE A 253 -5.96 16.17 4.11
C PHE A 253 -6.32 17.60 4.54
N THR A 254 -6.54 17.83 5.84
CA THR A 254 -6.72 19.17 6.40
C THR A 254 -5.50 20.06 6.12
N CYS A 255 -4.29 19.53 6.29
CA CYS A 255 -3.04 20.25 6.01
C CYS A 255 -2.84 20.51 4.50
N LEU A 256 -3.16 19.54 3.65
CA LEU A 256 -3.08 19.70 2.19
C LEU A 256 -4.04 20.79 1.73
N ALA A 257 -5.29 20.77 2.19
CA ALA A 257 -6.27 21.82 1.94
C ALA A 257 -5.76 23.21 2.37
N ALA A 258 -5.30 23.34 3.61
CA ALA A 258 -4.78 24.59 4.16
C ALA A 258 -3.49 25.08 3.47
N SER A 259 -2.74 24.15 2.86
CA SER A 259 -1.51 24.45 2.12
C SER A 259 -1.76 24.92 0.69
N ALA A 260 -2.93 24.61 0.12
CA ALA A 260 -3.26 24.81 -1.30
C ALA A 260 -2.23 24.18 -2.27
N VAL A 261 -1.55 23.13 -1.82
CA VAL A 261 -0.58 22.39 -2.65
C VAL A 261 -1.31 21.29 -3.41
N ALA A 262 -1.22 21.33 -4.73
CA ALA A 262 -1.75 20.30 -5.60
C ALA A 262 -0.70 19.22 -5.86
N ILE A 263 -0.99 17.99 -5.44
CA ILE A 263 -0.06 16.85 -5.52
C ILE A 263 -0.40 15.95 -6.72
N PRO A 264 0.60 15.42 -7.46
CA PRO A 264 0.33 14.53 -8.59
C PRO A 264 0.21 13.06 -8.19
N ASN A 265 0.77 12.64 -7.05
CA ASN A 265 0.71 11.25 -6.60
C ASN A 265 0.31 11.15 -5.11
N LEU A 266 -0.71 10.35 -4.82
CA LEU A 266 -1.15 10.01 -3.46
C LEU A 266 -1.12 8.50 -3.27
N ASN A 267 -0.45 8.05 -2.20
CA ASN A 267 -0.41 6.65 -1.80
C ASN A 267 -0.92 6.50 -0.36
N ILE A 268 -1.99 5.74 -0.17
CA ILE A 268 -2.54 5.38 1.14
C ILE A 268 -2.24 3.90 1.35
N GLU A 269 -1.18 3.59 2.10
CA GLU A 269 -0.66 2.21 2.21
C GLU A 269 -1.48 1.35 3.17
N LEU A 270 -2.33 1.95 4.00
CA LEU A 270 -3.20 1.23 4.92
C LEU A 270 -4.55 1.94 5.11
N LEU A 271 -5.65 1.32 4.67
CA LEU A 271 -7.01 1.83 4.89
C LEU A 271 -7.89 0.73 5.48
N MET A 272 -8.50 0.94 6.65
CA MET A 272 -9.00 -0.20 7.45
C MET A 272 -10.33 0.02 8.17
N THR A 273 -10.54 1.18 8.78
CA THR A 273 -11.64 1.35 9.73
C THR A 273 -12.89 1.92 9.07
N GLY A 274 -12.73 2.71 8.00
CA GLY A 274 -13.88 3.31 7.31
C GLY A 274 -14.66 4.25 8.22
N ASP A 275 -14.08 4.72 9.34
CA ASP A 275 -14.74 5.65 10.26
C ASP A 275 -14.53 7.10 9.82
N VAL A 276 -13.68 7.34 8.83
CA VAL A 276 -13.48 8.64 8.20
C VAL A 276 -14.45 8.80 7.04
N GLU A 277 -15.34 9.78 7.17
CA GLU A 277 -16.18 10.26 6.09
C GLU A 277 -15.53 11.50 5.50
N CYS A 278 -15.32 11.52 4.17
CA CYS A 278 -14.58 12.59 3.50
C CYS A 278 -15.17 13.98 3.78
N ASN A 279 -16.50 14.08 3.81
CA ASN A 279 -17.21 15.34 4.06
C ASN A 279 -17.04 15.88 5.48
N ASP A 280 -16.62 15.04 6.44
CA ASP A 280 -16.33 15.45 7.82
C ASP A 280 -14.90 15.95 7.98
N ILE A 281 -14.04 15.79 6.96
CA ILE A 281 -12.65 16.26 7.01
C ILE A 281 -12.62 17.79 6.86
N PRO A 282 -12.03 18.53 7.83
CA PRO A 282 -11.90 19.97 7.72
C PRO A 282 -11.13 20.39 6.47
N GLY A 283 -11.71 21.31 5.68
CA GLY A 283 -11.12 21.77 4.42
C GLY A 283 -11.29 20.77 3.27
N TRP A 284 -12.15 19.75 3.39
CA TRP A 284 -12.42 18.82 2.29
C TRP A 284 -12.81 19.54 1.00
N GLU A 285 -13.71 20.52 1.05
CA GLU A 285 -14.12 21.29 -0.14
C GLU A 285 -12.95 22.07 -0.76
N ASP A 286 -11.99 22.54 0.05
CA ASP A 286 -10.84 23.32 -0.40
C ASP A 286 -9.65 22.45 -0.88
N LEU A 287 -9.68 21.14 -0.61
CA LEU A 287 -8.61 20.22 -0.98
C LEU A 287 -8.50 20.05 -2.51
N ASP A 288 -7.41 20.53 -3.10
CA ASP A 288 -7.20 20.51 -4.55
C ASP A 288 -6.53 19.21 -5.03
N PHE A 289 -7.32 18.35 -5.68
CA PHE A 289 -6.84 17.17 -6.41
C PHE A 289 -6.93 17.30 -7.93
N SER A 290 -7.03 18.51 -8.47
CA SER A 290 -7.09 18.77 -9.91
C SER A 290 -5.82 18.38 -10.68
N LYS A 291 -4.69 18.21 -9.98
CA LYS A 291 -3.43 17.71 -10.55
C LYS A 291 -3.13 16.25 -10.22
N LEU A 292 -3.99 15.56 -9.47
CA LEU A 292 -3.74 14.20 -9.00
C LEU A 292 -3.84 13.21 -10.18
N LYS A 293 -2.72 12.57 -10.52
CA LYS A 293 -2.60 11.63 -11.64
C LYS A 293 -2.51 10.18 -11.21
N VAL A 294 -1.93 9.92 -10.04
CA VAL A 294 -1.81 8.55 -9.49
C VAL A 294 -2.42 8.51 -8.10
N LEU A 295 -3.38 7.62 -7.92
CA LEU A 295 -3.98 7.32 -6.63
C LEU A 295 -3.81 5.83 -6.35
N HIS A 296 -3.08 5.52 -5.29
CA HIS A 296 -2.95 4.16 -4.79
C HIS A 296 -3.56 4.06 -3.40
N ILE A 297 -4.44 3.09 -3.22
CA ILE A 297 -5.08 2.79 -1.94
C ILE A 297 -4.88 1.30 -1.66
N SER A 298 -4.21 0.98 -0.57
CA SER A 298 -4.05 -0.38 -0.06
C SER A 298 -5.02 -0.60 1.09
N PRO A 299 -6.24 -1.09 0.82
CA PRO A 299 -7.10 -1.60 1.86
C PRO A 299 -6.45 -2.78 2.57
N GLU A 300 -6.40 -2.74 3.89
CA GLU A 300 -6.03 -3.90 4.67
C GLU A 300 -7.11 -4.18 5.71
N ILE A 301 -7.18 -5.41 6.19
CA ILE A 301 -7.98 -5.76 7.37
C ILE A 301 -7.03 -6.30 8.40
N PRO A 302 -7.23 -5.98 9.69
CA PRO A 302 -6.47 -6.67 10.71
C PRO A 302 -7.09 -8.07 10.65
N SER A 303 -6.45 -8.98 9.94
CA SER A 303 -6.97 -10.33 9.80
C SER A 303 -6.70 -11.05 11.10
N GLY A 304 -7.73 -11.25 11.90
CA GLY A 304 -7.64 -12.07 13.09
C GLY A 304 -7.39 -13.52 12.71
N GLU A 305 -7.08 -14.25 13.75
CA GLU A 305 -6.59 -15.62 13.86
C GLU A 305 -7.10 -16.66 12.88
N ASN A 306 -8.31 -16.50 12.37
CA ASN A 306 -8.94 -17.54 11.58
C ASN A 306 -8.86 -17.32 10.08
N GLY A 307 -8.50 -16.13 9.57
CA GLY A 307 -8.32 -15.80 8.13
C GLY A 307 -9.52 -16.04 7.19
N LEU A 308 -10.23 -17.16 7.35
CA LEU A 308 -11.42 -17.67 6.69
C LEU A 308 -12.70 -17.42 7.52
N VAL A 309 -12.72 -17.64 8.84
CA VAL A 309 -13.94 -17.43 9.67
C VAL A 309 -14.26 -15.94 9.80
N GLU A 310 -13.26 -15.08 10.01
CA GLU A 310 -13.49 -13.65 9.95
C GLU A 310 -13.89 -13.23 8.54
N ARG A 311 -13.24 -13.72 7.47
CA ARG A 311 -13.72 -13.48 6.08
C ARG A 311 -15.19 -13.88 5.90
N HIS A 312 -15.64 -14.92 6.59
CA HIS A 312 -17.03 -15.36 6.62
C HIS A 312 -17.93 -14.39 7.41
N LEU A 313 -17.48 -13.90 8.57
CA LEU A 313 -18.16 -12.86 9.37
C LEU A 313 -18.25 -11.52 8.60
N TRP A 314 -17.18 -11.12 7.93
CA TRP A 314 -17.15 -10.00 6.99
C TRP A 314 -18.02 -10.27 5.74
N GLY A 315 -18.33 -11.53 5.46
CA GLY A 315 -19.23 -11.97 4.41
C GLY A 315 -20.71 -11.87 4.78
N MET A 316 -21.06 -11.79 6.07
CA MET A 316 -22.45 -11.77 6.52
C MET A 316 -23.10 -10.40 6.28
N SER A 317 -24.29 -10.44 5.69
CA SER A 317 -25.16 -9.27 5.52
C SER A 317 -25.59 -8.69 6.87
N ASN A 318 -25.62 -7.36 6.97
CA ASN A 318 -25.94 -6.56 8.15
C ASN A 318 -24.96 -6.68 9.33
N SER A 319 -23.71 -7.08 9.09
CA SER A 319 -22.65 -7.06 10.10
C SER A 319 -21.95 -5.69 10.16
N HIS A 320 -21.36 -5.34 11.31
CA HIS A 320 -20.48 -4.14 11.44
C HIS A 320 -19.38 -4.11 10.38
N ALA A 321 -18.88 -5.30 10.04
CA ALA A 321 -17.93 -5.53 8.97
C ALA A 321 -18.42 -5.14 7.56
N GLU A 322 -19.70 -5.35 7.24
CA GLU A 322 -20.29 -4.84 5.99
C GLU A 322 -20.34 -3.32 5.98
N THR A 323 -20.74 -2.71 7.10
CA THR A 323 -20.77 -1.25 7.22
C THR A 323 -19.38 -0.66 6.95
N MET A 324 -18.34 -1.20 7.58
CA MET A 324 -16.95 -0.75 7.35
C MET A 324 -16.52 -0.91 5.88
N LYS A 325 -16.90 -2.01 5.23
CA LYS A 325 -16.63 -2.22 3.79
C LYS A 325 -17.26 -1.16 2.90
N ILE A 326 -18.54 -0.87 3.15
CA ILE A 326 -19.28 0.15 2.39
C ILE A 326 -18.62 1.50 2.60
N LYS A 327 -18.35 1.89 3.85
CA LYS A 327 -17.72 3.18 4.16
C LYS A 327 -16.32 3.33 3.56
N ALA A 328 -15.47 2.30 3.64
CA ALA A 328 -14.15 2.34 3.02
C ALA A 328 -14.25 2.43 1.47
N GLY A 329 -15.21 1.74 0.88
CA GLY A 329 -15.51 1.87 -0.55
C GLY A 329 -15.97 3.27 -0.92
N ASP A 330 -16.89 3.86 -0.14
CA ASP A 330 -17.39 5.23 -0.33
C ASP A 330 -16.28 6.27 -0.20
N PHE A 331 -15.40 6.13 0.79
CA PHE A 331 -14.19 6.96 0.92
C PHE A 331 -13.34 6.92 -0.36
N CYS A 332 -13.12 5.73 -0.94
CA CYS A 332 -12.38 5.59 -2.20
C CYS A 332 -13.09 6.26 -3.38
N HIS A 333 -14.42 6.12 -3.46
CA HIS A 333 -15.20 6.79 -4.51
C HIS A 333 -15.17 8.30 -4.37
N ASP A 334 -15.28 8.83 -3.15
CA ASP A 334 -15.26 10.28 -2.91
C ASP A 334 -13.89 10.88 -3.30
N LEU A 335 -12.79 10.15 -3.08
CA LEU A 335 -11.47 10.52 -3.57
C LEU A 335 -11.38 10.53 -5.10
N LEU A 336 -11.89 9.48 -5.75
CA LEU A 336 -11.94 9.38 -7.20
C LEU A 336 -12.80 10.48 -7.82
N ASP A 337 -13.96 10.76 -7.23
CA ASP A 337 -14.88 11.81 -7.67
C ASP A 337 -14.18 13.19 -7.56
N LYS A 338 -13.32 13.41 -6.56
CA LYS A 338 -12.51 14.64 -6.42
C LYS A 338 -11.47 14.82 -7.54
N CYS A 339 -10.89 13.74 -8.06
CA CYS A 339 -9.80 13.76 -9.03
C CYS A 339 -10.18 13.26 -10.43
N HIS A 340 -11.48 13.10 -10.72
CA HIS A 340 -11.95 12.40 -11.90
C HIS A 340 -11.47 12.96 -13.25
N TYR A 341 -11.18 14.27 -13.33
CA TYR A 341 -10.66 14.90 -14.56
C TYR A 341 -9.16 14.68 -14.80
N SER A 342 -8.37 14.38 -13.77
CA SER A 342 -6.90 14.34 -13.86
C SER A 342 -6.29 12.97 -13.62
N ILE A 343 -7.03 12.06 -12.98
CA ILE A 343 -6.54 10.74 -12.62
C ILE A 343 -6.20 9.92 -13.86
N GLN A 344 -4.97 9.40 -13.91
CA GLN A 344 -4.44 8.58 -15.01
C GLN A 344 -4.26 7.12 -14.60
N HIS A 345 -3.89 6.90 -13.35
CA HIS A 345 -3.68 5.58 -12.78
C HIS A 345 -4.36 5.48 -11.42
N PHE A 346 -5.34 4.59 -11.32
CA PHE A 346 -5.94 4.20 -10.05
C PHE A 346 -5.55 2.77 -9.71
N ALA A 347 -5.05 2.59 -8.48
CA ALA A 347 -4.67 1.30 -7.96
C ALA A 347 -5.35 1.05 -6.61
N TYR A 348 -5.94 -0.13 -6.46
CA TYR A 348 -6.59 -0.56 -5.23
C TYR A 348 -6.12 -1.97 -4.86
N GLY A 349 -5.49 -2.12 -3.69
CA GLY A 349 -5.12 -3.41 -3.10
C GLY A 349 -3.71 -3.94 -3.41
N ILE A 350 -2.70 -3.11 -3.69
CA ILE A 350 -1.35 -3.60 -4.07
C ILE A 350 -0.45 -3.96 -2.85
N ASP A 351 -1.00 -4.51 -1.76
CA ASP A 351 -0.14 -5.23 -0.82
C ASP A 351 0.29 -6.57 -1.45
N GLN A 352 1.52 -7.02 -1.16
CA GLN A 352 2.13 -8.21 -1.79
C GLN A 352 1.43 -9.53 -1.45
N VAL A 353 0.29 -9.48 -0.77
CA VAL A 353 -0.40 -10.66 -0.27
C VAL A 353 -1.85 -10.71 -0.77
N GLY A 354 -2.43 -9.65 -1.35
CA GLY A 354 -3.71 -9.71 -2.05
C GLY A 354 -4.85 -10.28 -1.20
N LYS A 355 -4.80 -10.05 0.12
CA LYS A 355 -5.67 -10.71 1.12
C LYS A 355 -6.73 -9.76 1.72
N GLY A 356 -6.81 -8.51 1.27
CA GLY A 356 -7.73 -7.49 1.78
C GLY A 356 -9.20 -7.83 1.54
N VAL A 357 -10.04 -7.76 2.59
CA VAL A 357 -11.49 -8.06 2.49
C VAL A 357 -12.33 -6.83 2.10
N LEU A 358 -11.75 -5.63 2.08
CA LEU A 358 -12.45 -4.43 1.65
C LEU A 358 -12.69 -4.47 0.14
N CYS A 359 -13.87 -3.99 -0.23
CA CYS A 359 -14.42 -4.15 -1.55
C CYS A 359 -14.42 -2.84 -2.32
N TRP A 360 -13.95 -2.87 -3.54
CA TRP A 360 -14.18 -1.80 -4.50
C TRP A 360 -14.41 -2.43 -5.88
N PRO A 361 -15.28 -1.87 -6.73
CA PRO A 361 -16.20 -0.75 -6.44
C PRO A 361 -17.46 -1.20 -5.67
N THR A 362 -17.92 -0.38 -4.73
CA THR A 362 -19.19 -0.55 -3.98
C THR A 362 -20.40 0.14 -4.62
N ARG A 363 -20.19 1.18 -5.44
CA ARG A 363 -21.24 1.93 -6.15
C ARG A 363 -20.87 2.12 -7.62
N LYS A 364 -21.85 2.54 -8.43
CA LYS A 364 -21.63 2.88 -9.85
C LYS A 364 -20.78 4.15 -9.99
N PRO A 365 -20.04 4.33 -11.09
CA PRO A 365 -19.25 5.53 -11.30
C PRO A 365 -20.15 6.77 -11.37
N SER A 366 -19.75 7.84 -10.66
CA SER A 366 -20.43 9.14 -10.67
C SER A 366 -20.01 10.00 -11.89
N HIS A 367 -18.80 9.79 -12.40
CA HIS A 367 -18.15 10.62 -13.42
C HIS A 367 -17.50 9.79 -14.54
N GLY A 368 -17.15 10.46 -15.66
CA GLY A 368 -16.64 9.84 -16.90
C GLY A 368 -15.14 9.54 -16.99
N PHE A 369 -14.35 9.85 -15.96
CA PHE A 369 -12.89 9.59 -15.85
C PHE A 369 -12.10 9.66 -17.18
N PRO A 370 -12.09 10.83 -17.86
CA PRO A 370 -11.58 10.94 -19.23
C PRO A 370 -10.07 10.67 -19.36
N GLU A 371 -9.28 10.85 -18.31
CA GLU A 371 -7.82 10.66 -18.33
C GLU A 371 -7.38 9.30 -17.78
N LEU A 372 -8.30 8.49 -17.24
CA LEU A 372 -7.95 7.23 -16.58
C LEU A 372 -7.59 6.17 -17.63
N ILE A 373 -6.29 5.86 -17.72
CA ILE A 373 -5.72 4.91 -18.68
C ILE A 373 -5.32 3.58 -18.04
N HIS A 374 -5.10 3.55 -16.73
CA HIS A 374 -4.66 2.35 -16.01
C HIS A 374 -5.48 2.13 -14.74
N LEU A 375 -6.05 0.92 -14.61
CA LEU A 375 -6.77 0.44 -13.44
C LEU A 375 -6.13 -0.84 -12.93
N THR A 376 -5.62 -0.81 -11.69
CA THR A 376 -5.17 -1.99 -10.95
C THR A 376 -6.12 -2.29 -9.81
N GLN A 377 -6.76 -3.45 -9.84
CA GLN A 377 -7.70 -3.91 -8.81
C GLN A 377 -7.26 -5.27 -8.27
N LYS A 378 -6.58 -5.27 -7.12
CA LYS A 378 -6.02 -6.47 -6.47
C LYS A 378 -6.72 -6.86 -5.15
N GLY A 379 -7.73 -6.09 -4.74
CA GLY A 379 -8.56 -6.35 -3.57
C GLY A 379 -9.78 -7.22 -3.88
N ASN A 380 -10.69 -7.33 -2.90
CA ASN A 380 -11.94 -8.04 -3.20
C ASN A 380 -12.89 -7.20 -4.09
N ILE A 381 -13.68 -7.88 -4.93
CA ILE A 381 -14.45 -7.24 -6.02
C ILE A 381 -15.92 -7.65 -5.99
N PHE A 382 -16.80 -6.72 -6.39
CA PHE A 382 -18.15 -7.00 -6.86
C PHE A 382 -18.18 -7.01 -8.40
N PRO A 383 -18.21 -8.19 -9.06
CA PRO A 383 -18.04 -8.29 -10.52
C PRO A 383 -19.01 -7.43 -11.33
N GLN A 384 -20.28 -7.34 -10.92
CA GLN A 384 -21.28 -6.49 -11.58
C GLN A 384 -20.93 -5.00 -11.49
N ALA A 385 -20.50 -4.53 -10.32
CA ALA A 385 -20.12 -3.14 -10.14
C ALA A 385 -18.85 -2.83 -10.95
N LEU A 386 -17.86 -3.72 -10.92
CA LEU A 386 -16.65 -3.56 -11.74
C LEU A 386 -16.98 -3.53 -13.23
N ALA A 387 -17.86 -4.41 -13.71
CA ALA A 387 -18.32 -4.40 -15.10
C ALA A 387 -18.93 -3.05 -15.51
N HIS A 388 -19.77 -2.45 -14.65
CA HIS A 388 -20.30 -1.11 -14.88
C HIS A 388 -19.22 -0.04 -14.94
N TRP A 389 -18.21 -0.11 -14.07
CA TRP A 389 -17.05 0.79 -14.12
C TRP A 389 -16.28 0.63 -15.41
N LEU A 390 -15.91 -0.60 -15.80
CA LEU A 390 -15.17 -0.87 -17.04
C LEU A 390 -15.84 -0.27 -18.26
N LEU A 391 -17.15 -0.45 -18.43
CA LEU A 391 -17.90 0.13 -19.55
C LEU A 391 -17.95 1.67 -19.53
N HIS A 392 -17.77 2.29 -18.36
CA HIS A 392 -17.76 3.74 -18.20
C HIS A 392 -16.38 4.36 -18.43
N LEU A 393 -15.29 3.62 -18.17
CA LEU A 393 -13.91 4.07 -18.28
C LEU A 393 -13.41 4.05 -19.74
N LYS A 394 -13.98 4.90 -20.59
CA LYS A 394 -13.76 4.88 -22.05
C LYS A 394 -12.28 5.04 -22.47
N SER A 395 -11.46 5.68 -21.65
CA SER A 395 -10.04 5.91 -21.92
C SER A 395 -9.12 4.79 -21.42
N LEU A 396 -9.66 3.77 -20.74
CA LEU A 396 -8.89 2.70 -20.11
C LEU A 396 -8.13 1.87 -21.15
N GLN A 397 -6.80 1.81 -21.00
CA GLN A 397 -5.90 1.07 -21.89
C GLN A 397 -5.31 -0.16 -21.21
N HIS A 398 -5.22 -0.16 -19.87
CA HIS A 398 -4.66 -1.25 -19.10
C HIS A 398 -5.55 -1.55 -17.89
N LEU A 399 -5.96 -2.79 -17.79
CA LEU A 399 -6.71 -3.38 -16.68
C LEU A 399 -5.88 -4.51 -16.07
N GLU A 400 -5.52 -4.38 -14.81
CA GLU A 400 -4.92 -5.45 -14.00
C GLU A 400 -5.92 -5.86 -12.91
N VAL A 401 -6.30 -7.13 -12.87
CA VAL A 401 -7.25 -7.65 -11.88
C VAL A 401 -6.67 -8.88 -11.20
N SER A 402 -6.64 -8.84 -9.87
CA SER A 402 -6.38 -9.99 -9.02
C SER A 402 -7.27 -9.96 -7.79
N GLY A 403 -7.30 -11.06 -7.04
CA GLY A 403 -8.02 -11.12 -5.76
C GLY A 403 -9.32 -11.93 -5.82
N LYS A 404 -10.10 -11.85 -4.72
CA LYS A 404 -11.27 -12.71 -4.47
C LYS A 404 -12.58 -11.95 -4.63
N VAL A 405 -13.68 -12.66 -4.82
CA VAL A 405 -15.02 -12.05 -4.90
C VAL A 405 -15.55 -11.74 -3.49
N CYS A 406 -16.21 -10.59 -3.33
CA CYS A 406 -16.88 -10.22 -2.08
C CYS A 406 -18.18 -11.00 -1.86
N ARG A 407 -18.15 -11.96 -0.91
CA ARG A 407 -19.26 -12.69 -0.26
C ARG A 407 -19.72 -14.02 -0.88
N GLY A 408 -19.83 -15.01 0.04
CA GLY A 408 -20.96 -15.97 0.17
C GLY A 408 -21.10 -17.08 -0.89
N PRO A 409 -21.82 -18.18 -0.58
CA PRO A 409 -22.01 -19.34 -1.47
C PRO A 409 -22.94 -19.07 -2.67
N ALA A 410 -23.14 -17.81 -3.06
CA ALA A 410 -24.04 -17.41 -4.14
C ALA A 410 -23.22 -16.95 -5.34
N ASP A 411 -23.10 -17.83 -6.33
CA ASP A 411 -22.73 -17.62 -7.74
C ASP A 411 -21.69 -16.52 -8.02
N ILE A 412 -20.43 -16.96 -8.08
CA ILE A 412 -19.31 -16.23 -8.69
C ILE A 412 -19.68 -15.94 -10.15
N ASP A 413 -20.03 -14.69 -10.46
CA ASP A 413 -20.39 -14.30 -11.82
C ASP A 413 -19.33 -13.35 -12.43
N TRP A 414 -18.15 -13.92 -12.71
CA TRP A 414 -17.12 -13.26 -13.51
C TRP A 414 -17.57 -12.97 -14.95
N ARG A 415 -18.71 -13.52 -15.39
CA ARG A 415 -19.26 -13.29 -16.74
C ARG A 415 -19.54 -11.83 -16.98
N PHE A 416 -19.98 -11.08 -15.97
CA PHE A 416 -20.19 -9.63 -16.08
C PHE A 416 -18.90 -8.90 -16.45
N VAL A 417 -17.78 -9.23 -15.79
CA VAL A 417 -16.48 -8.60 -16.06
C VAL A 417 -15.95 -9.02 -17.43
N LEU A 418 -16.00 -10.31 -17.75
CA LEU A 418 -15.54 -10.83 -19.04
C LEU A 418 -16.36 -10.24 -20.22
N SER A 419 -17.67 -10.11 -20.05
CA SER A 419 -18.55 -9.50 -21.05
C SER A 419 -18.28 -7.99 -21.19
N ALA A 420 -18.06 -7.29 -20.06
CA ALA A 420 -17.71 -5.87 -20.09
C ALA A 420 -16.37 -5.60 -20.80
N ILE A 421 -15.38 -6.49 -20.65
CA ILE A 421 -14.11 -6.43 -21.38
C ILE A 421 -14.36 -6.57 -22.89
N ARG A 422 -15.11 -7.59 -23.30
CA ARG A 422 -15.48 -7.81 -24.71
C ARG A 422 -16.17 -6.58 -25.32
N GLU A 423 -17.08 -5.97 -24.58
CA GLU A 423 -17.90 -4.84 -25.01
C GLU A 423 -17.20 -3.48 -24.85
N HIS A 424 -15.98 -3.45 -24.29
CA HIS A 424 -15.27 -2.21 -24.01
C HIS A 424 -15.01 -1.40 -25.31
N PRO A 425 -15.15 -0.07 -25.29
CA PRO A 425 -14.92 0.78 -26.48
C PRO A 425 -13.55 0.60 -27.11
N ASN A 426 -12.51 0.39 -26.30
CA ASN A 426 -11.15 0.16 -26.82
C ASN A 426 -10.94 -1.24 -27.42
N VAL A 427 -11.88 -2.18 -27.25
CA VAL A 427 -11.86 -3.51 -27.90
C VAL A 427 -12.65 -3.51 -29.20
N SER A 428 -13.85 -2.91 -29.18
CA SER A 428 -14.86 -3.11 -30.22
C SER A 428 -15.51 -1.84 -30.79
N GLY A 429 -15.03 -0.65 -30.41
CA GLY A 429 -15.51 0.64 -30.92
C GLY A 429 -15.10 0.92 -32.38
N GLU A 430 -15.53 2.07 -32.91
CA GLU A 430 -15.24 2.49 -34.30
C GLU A 430 -13.73 2.71 -34.55
N SER A 431 -12.97 3.05 -33.50
CA SER A 431 -11.51 3.22 -33.54
C SER A 431 -10.91 2.60 -32.27
N PRO A 432 -10.82 1.26 -32.21
CA PRO A 432 -10.40 0.55 -31.02
C PRO A 432 -8.89 0.75 -30.81
N LYS A 433 -8.49 1.06 -29.58
CA LYS A 433 -7.08 1.29 -29.22
C LYS A 433 -6.38 0.05 -28.64
N GLY A 434 -7.14 -1.02 -28.42
CA GLY A 434 -6.73 -2.18 -27.64
C GLY A 434 -6.90 -1.94 -26.14
N LEU A 435 -7.31 -3.00 -25.43
CA LEU A 435 -7.32 -3.06 -23.97
C LEU A 435 -6.36 -4.15 -23.52
N ARG A 436 -5.28 -3.77 -22.82
CA ARG A 436 -4.41 -4.72 -22.13
C ARG A 436 -5.12 -5.23 -20.88
N VAL A 437 -5.26 -6.54 -20.78
CA VAL A 437 -5.87 -7.23 -19.65
C VAL A 437 -4.85 -8.18 -19.05
N ASP A 438 -4.56 -7.98 -17.76
CA ASP A 438 -3.71 -8.84 -16.95
C ASP A 438 -4.55 -9.39 -15.78
N PHE A 439 -4.81 -10.70 -15.80
CA PHE A 439 -5.43 -11.45 -14.71
C PHE A 439 -4.38 -12.26 -13.97
N ASP A 440 -4.31 -12.05 -12.66
CA ASP A 440 -3.39 -12.76 -11.78
C ASP A 440 -4.16 -13.41 -10.63
N ASP A 441 -3.93 -14.71 -10.40
CA ASP A 441 -4.60 -15.53 -9.39
C ASP A 441 -6.11 -15.25 -9.23
N LEU A 442 -6.85 -15.18 -10.34
CA LEU A 442 -8.29 -14.94 -10.31
C LEU A 442 -8.98 -16.13 -9.64
N HIS A 443 -9.75 -15.87 -8.58
CA HIS A 443 -10.39 -16.96 -7.83
C HIS A 443 -11.57 -17.56 -8.62
N MET A 444 -11.24 -18.62 -9.36
CA MET A 444 -12.09 -19.49 -10.16
C MET A 444 -11.76 -20.95 -9.77
N GLU A 445 -12.43 -21.95 -10.37
CA GLU A 445 -12.04 -23.35 -10.22
C GLU A 445 -10.64 -23.56 -10.83
N GLY A 446 -9.62 -23.65 -9.96
CA GLY A 446 -8.20 -23.53 -10.31
C GLY A 446 -7.74 -22.07 -10.38
N SER A 447 -6.44 -21.82 -10.15
CA SER A 447 -5.88 -20.47 -10.38
C SER A 447 -5.92 -20.17 -11.88
N VAL A 448 -6.49 -19.02 -12.23
CA VAL A 448 -6.60 -18.55 -13.61
C VAL A 448 -5.76 -17.29 -13.78
N SER A 449 -4.76 -17.39 -14.64
CA SER A 449 -3.91 -16.26 -15.05
C SER A 449 -4.03 -16.05 -16.56
N TYR A 450 -4.08 -14.79 -16.99
CA TYR A 450 -4.14 -14.40 -18.39
C TYR A 450 -3.42 -13.06 -18.59
N SER A 451 -2.75 -12.86 -19.72
CA SER A 451 -2.17 -11.57 -20.09
C SER A 451 -2.24 -11.39 -21.60
N GLY A 452 -2.83 -10.28 -22.05
CA GLY A 452 -2.96 -10.01 -23.48
C GLY A 452 -3.59 -8.65 -23.80
N VAL A 453 -3.37 -8.18 -25.02
CA VAL A 453 -4.06 -7.02 -25.60
C VAL A 453 -5.24 -7.52 -26.41
N ILE A 454 -6.44 -7.14 -26.00
CA ILE A 454 -7.69 -7.52 -26.64
C ILE A 454 -8.12 -6.40 -27.59
N CYS A 455 -8.28 -6.71 -28.87
CA CYS A 455 -8.73 -5.75 -29.88
C CYS A 455 -9.31 -6.46 -31.12
N LYS A 456 -10.43 -5.99 -31.68
CA LYS A 456 -10.93 -6.53 -32.97
C LYS A 456 -9.99 -6.24 -34.15
N ASP A 457 -9.12 -5.25 -34.03
CA ASP A 457 -8.03 -5.00 -34.98
C ASP A 457 -6.84 -5.93 -34.68
N GLY A 458 -6.61 -6.88 -35.59
CA GLY A 458 -5.54 -7.87 -35.48
C GLY A 458 -4.12 -7.30 -35.59
N SER A 459 -3.95 -6.03 -35.97
CA SER A 459 -2.65 -5.34 -35.93
C SER A 459 -2.28 -4.81 -34.53
N ILE A 460 -3.28 -4.68 -33.64
CA ILE A 460 -3.12 -4.21 -32.27
C ILE A 460 -3.16 -5.38 -31.27
N ALA A 461 -4.04 -6.36 -31.52
CA ALA A 461 -4.26 -7.49 -30.63
C ALA A 461 -3.03 -8.37 -30.43
N THR A 462 -2.89 -8.93 -29.23
CA THR A 462 -1.93 -10.02 -28.98
C THR A 462 -2.26 -11.21 -29.88
N LYS A 463 -1.22 -11.90 -30.36
CA LYS A 463 -1.39 -13.12 -31.16
C LYS A 463 -2.24 -14.13 -30.38
N ARG A 464 -3.32 -14.58 -31.01
CA ARG A 464 -4.28 -15.52 -30.42
C ARG A 464 -3.65 -16.89 -30.16
N HIS A 465 -4.12 -17.52 -29.10
CA HIS A 465 -3.86 -18.92 -28.81
C HIS A 465 -4.63 -19.78 -29.81
N GLU A 466 -3.91 -20.71 -30.46
CA GLU A 466 -4.55 -21.78 -31.21
C GLU A 466 -5.02 -22.84 -30.22
N ARG A 467 -6.14 -23.49 -30.54
CA ARG A 467 -6.67 -24.57 -29.70
C ARG A 467 -5.64 -25.67 -29.55
N ASP A 468 -5.28 -25.99 -28.31
CA ASP A 468 -4.42 -27.13 -28.00
C ASP A 468 -5.23 -28.43 -28.06
N MET A 469 -5.05 -29.18 -29.15
CA MET A 469 -5.73 -30.47 -29.35
C MET A 469 -5.27 -31.56 -28.38
N SER A 470 -4.19 -31.35 -27.63
CA SER A 470 -3.74 -32.26 -26.56
C SER A 470 -4.49 -32.04 -25.25
N LEU A 471 -5.14 -30.88 -25.08
CA LEU A 471 -5.97 -30.58 -23.93
C LEU A 471 -7.44 -30.91 -24.21
N GLU A 472 -8.13 -31.36 -23.17
CA GLU A 472 -9.59 -31.40 -23.21
C GLU A 472 -10.13 -29.97 -23.42
N HIS A 473 -11.22 -29.84 -24.17
CA HIS A 473 -11.73 -28.52 -24.58
C HIS A 473 -12.03 -27.56 -23.41
N TRP A 474 -12.35 -28.09 -22.23
CA TRP A 474 -12.62 -27.31 -21.02
C TRP A 474 -11.36 -26.97 -20.21
N ARG A 475 -10.20 -27.58 -20.52
CA ARG A 475 -8.90 -27.30 -19.89
C ARG A 475 -8.12 -26.18 -20.58
N ASP A 476 -8.39 -25.95 -21.87
CA ASP A 476 -7.76 -24.88 -22.66
C ASP A 476 -8.36 -23.50 -22.35
N MET A 477 -7.94 -22.95 -21.21
CA MET A 477 -8.48 -21.71 -20.65
C MET A 477 -8.22 -20.51 -21.57
N ASN A 478 -6.97 -20.30 -21.99
CA ASN A 478 -6.58 -19.14 -22.78
C ASN A 478 -7.35 -19.07 -24.10
N TYR A 479 -7.48 -20.21 -24.81
CA TYR A 479 -8.31 -20.30 -26.01
C TYR A 479 -9.77 -19.96 -25.69
N GLY A 480 -10.32 -20.53 -24.62
CA GLY A 480 -11.69 -20.24 -24.17
C GLY A 480 -11.94 -18.77 -23.87
N MET A 481 -11.06 -18.11 -23.10
CA MET A 481 -11.15 -16.68 -22.80
C MET A 481 -11.10 -15.83 -24.07
N GLU A 482 -10.13 -16.08 -24.95
CA GLU A 482 -9.98 -15.32 -26.18
C GLU A 482 -11.19 -15.51 -27.11
N ALA A 483 -11.66 -16.74 -27.28
CA ALA A 483 -12.87 -17.02 -28.07
C ALA A 483 -14.09 -16.26 -27.54
N HIS A 484 -14.20 -16.09 -26.22
CA HIS A 484 -15.24 -15.26 -25.61
C HIS A 484 -15.02 -13.76 -25.92
N PHE A 485 -13.82 -13.23 -25.66
CA PHE A 485 -13.49 -11.82 -25.89
C PHE A 485 -13.66 -11.38 -27.35
N TYR A 486 -13.39 -12.27 -28.29
CA TYR A 486 -13.56 -12.00 -29.72
C TYR A 486 -14.97 -12.33 -30.24
N GLY A 487 -15.86 -12.87 -29.39
CA GLY A 487 -17.24 -13.20 -29.75
C GLY A 487 -17.38 -14.39 -30.70
N GLU A 488 -16.36 -15.24 -30.75
CA GLU A 488 -16.32 -16.47 -31.56
C GLU A 488 -17.12 -17.59 -30.91
N MET A 489 -17.21 -17.56 -29.58
CA MET A 489 -17.96 -18.52 -28.78
C MET A 489 -18.85 -17.77 -27.80
N SER A 490 -20.14 -18.11 -27.80
CA SER A 490 -21.04 -17.60 -26.77
C SER A 490 -20.65 -18.20 -25.42
N LEU A 491 -20.90 -17.47 -24.34
CA LEU A 491 -20.54 -17.94 -23.01
C LEU A 491 -21.24 -19.27 -22.64
N GLY A 492 -22.49 -19.47 -23.08
CA GLY A 492 -23.23 -20.71 -22.84
C GLY A 492 -22.65 -21.94 -23.54
N GLU A 493 -21.84 -21.75 -24.57
CA GLU A 493 -21.14 -22.81 -25.30
C GLU A 493 -19.67 -22.96 -24.84
N ASN A 494 -19.18 -22.00 -24.06
CA ASN A 494 -17.79 -21.92 -23.62
C ASN A 494 -17.52 -22.80 -22.41
N LYS A 495 -17.35 -24.10 -22.68
CA LYS A 495 -17.09 -25.11 -21.63
C LYS A 495 -15.86 -24.80 -20.78
N ALA A 496 -14.81 -24.18 -21.33
CA ALA A 496 -13.64 -23.79 -20.56
C ALA A 496 -13.97 -22.72 -19.51
N LEU A 497 -14.66 -21.65 -19.90
CA LEU A 497 -15.10 -20.61 -18.97
C LEU A 497 -16.15 -21.12 -17.98
N LEU A 498 -17.14 -21.88 -18.45
CA LEU A 498 -18.19 -22.44 -17.58
C LEU A 498 -17.62 -23.40 -16.54
N TYR A 499 -16.64 -24.24 -16.93
CA TYR A 499 -15.89 -25.08 -16.01
C TYR A 499 -15.16 -24.25 -14.95
N ARG A 500 -14.36 -23.26 -15.37
CA ARG A 500 -13.63 -22.38 -14.44
C ARG A 500 -14.55 -21.57 -13.52
N MET A 501 -15.79 -21.29 -13.93
CA MET A 501 -16.77 -20.63 -13.06
C MET A 501 -17.55 -21.58 -12.15
N GLY A 502 -17.27 -22.90 -12.18
CA GLY A 502 -18.01 -23.91 -11.40
C GLY A 502 -19.46 -24.08 -11.85
N GLN A 503 -19.78 -23.71 -13.09
CA GLN A 503 -21.14 -23.70 -13.65
C GLN A 503 -21.39 -24.85 -14.62
N TRP A 504 -20.37 -25.66 -14.88
CA TRP A 504 -20.42 -26.85 -15.71
C TRP A 504 -19.31 -27.80 -15.25
N GLU A 505 -19.64 -29.06 -15.03
CA GLU A 505 -18.66 -30.10 -14.72
C GLU A 505 -18.61 -31.10 -15.89
N PRO A 506 -17.43 -31.67 -16.19
CA PRO A 506 -17.35 -32.83 -17.07
C PRO A 506 -18.23 -33.93 -16.50
N ARG A 507 -19.07 -34.54 -17.33
CA ARG A 507 -19.76 -35.76 -16.92
C ARG A 507 -18.76 -36.90 -17.02
N ASP A 508 -18.55 -37.63 -15.93
CA ASP A 508 -17.81 -38.88 -15.97
C ASP A 508 -18.55 -39.83 -16.92
N GLU A 509 -17.89 -40.20 -18.03
CA GLU A 509 -18.38 -41.25 -18.94
C GLU A 509 -18.10 -42.64 -18.31
N GLU A 510 -18.64 -42.92 -17.12
CA GLU A 510 -18.66 -44.26 -16.52
C GLU A 510 -19.94 -44.45 -15.70
N ASP A 511 -21.06 -44.73 -16.38
CA ASP A 511 -22.16 -45.56 -15.85
C ASP A 511 -23.23 -45.93 -16.92
N ASP A 512 -22.80 -46.18 -18.16
CA ASP A 512 -23.64 -46.81 -19.20
C ASP A 512 -23.12 -48.24 -19.52
N SER A 513 -22.71 -48.96 -18.48
CA SER A 513 -22.51 -50.41 -18.56
C SER A 513 -23.17 -51.10 -17.37
N ASP A 514 -24.50 -51.11 -17.36
CA ASP A 514 -25.31 -52.23 -16.86
C ASP A 514 -26.75 -52.09 -17.39
N SER A 515 -26.98 -52.69 -18.55
CA SER A 515 -28.30 -52.93 -19.15
C SER A 515 -28.51 -54.41 -19.37
#